data_AF-A0A1W6ZQ62-F1
#
_entry.id   AF-A0A1W6ZQ62-F1
#
_cell.length_a   1.000
_cell.length_b   1.000
_cell.length_c   1.000
_cell.angle_alpha   90.00
_cell.angle_beta   90.00
_cell.angle_gamma   90.00
#
_symmetry.space_group_name_H-M   'P 1'
#
loop_
_entity.id
_entity.type
_entity.pdbx_description
1 polymer ?
#
loop_
_entity_poly.entity_id
_entity_poly.type
_entity_poly.pdbx_seq_one_letter_code
_entity_poly.pdbx_strand_id
1 'polypeptide(L)'
;MSLGLQSISVTPPAQAQAGCYYGDFKLPLDGERNITATDNSHCELWINHLAGFSGTAILAHQVRDLDASSDKPINPRVPVFRRKKEITVTSPMLDSITQNTPGYSEGYAAGVPKRFAWCRGSYKPAGYSAPPSDFTAVTGWGAIYPKAGAPAYSNPDATIEIANARTYVRLKATREWVLIQDQPRLQIIGSHFVADFSPQPNMEMRSNTQPDGSVAVGAPAIGYNNHFWFSERGTFPAGSVDGVYVQMDMRTNDPNVSLVANVGADWWRDTGADFLRNFSNNPGAGMSNWVELTTEWSTLRFYSLSTSELQASPPPPLVEPTQARPAFTRRLLSFSPHCASKSRRIP
;
A
#
# COMPACT_ATOMS: atom_id res chain seq x y z
N MET A 1 -20.12 -60.33 9.88
CA MET A 1 -19.63 -59.48 10.99
C MET A 1 -18.78 -58.39 10.38
N SER A 2 -19.35 -57.19 10.24
CA SER A 2 -18.71 -56.04 9.59
C SER A 2 -18.20 -55.10 10.69
N LEU A 3 -16.90 -54.81 10.69
CA LEU A 3 -16.26 -53.89 11.62
C LEU A 3 -16.42 -52.46 11.08
N GLY A 4 -17.20 -51.65 11.80
CA GLY A 4 -17.41 -50.23 11.50
C GLY A 4 -16.23 -49.39 11.97
N LEU A 5 -15.67 -48.59 11.06
CA LEU A 5 -14.73 -47.52 11.36
C LEU A 5 -15.51 -46.29 11.84
N GLN A 6 -15.28 -45.89 13.10
CA GLN A 6 -15.76 -44.62 13.65
C GLN A 6 -14.85 -43.48 13.18
N SER A 7 -15.44 -42.46 12.56
CA SER A 7 -14.76 -41.20 12.22
C SER A 7 -14.62 -40.32 13.46
N ILE A 8 -13.39 -39.97 13.81
CA ILE A 8 -13.09 -38.96 14.84
C ILE A 8 -13.16 -37.58 14.18
N SER A 9 -14.18 -36.80 14.53
CA SER A 9 -14.28 -35.38 14.16
C SER A 9 -13.43 -34.54 15.10
N VAL A 10 -12.38 -33.89 14.59
CA VAL A 10 -11.60 -32.89 15.33
C VAL A 10 -12.24 -31.52 15.08
N THR A 11 -12.81 -30.94 16.12
CA THR A 11 -13.32 -29.56 16.13
C THR A 11 -12.13 -28.59 16.21
N PRO A 12 -12.05 -27.54 15.37
CA PRO A 12 -11.02 -26.50 15.53
C PRO A 12 -11.26 -25.72 16.84
N PRO A 13 -10.20 -25.24 17.52
CA PRO A 13 -10.35 -24.51 18.77
C PRO A 13 -11.02 -23.15 18.54
N ALA A 14 -11.89 -22.79 19.48
CA ALA A 14 -12.67 -21.56 19.50
C ALA A 14 -11.77 -20.31 19.40
N GLN A 15 -12.24 -19.34 18.61
CA GLN A 15 -11.67 -17.99 18.55
C GLN A 15 -11.68 -17.36 19.94
N ALA A 16 -10.50 -16.95 20.42
CA ALA A 16 -10.37 -16.20 21.66
C ALA A 16 -10.97 -14.79 21.48
N GLN A 17 -12.11 -14.54 22.15
CA GLN A 17 -12.65 -13.21 22.35
C GLN A 17 -11.84 -12.50 23.44
N ALA A 18 -11.13 -11.43 23.07
CA ALA A 18 -10.46 -10.57 24.05
C ALA A 18 -11.48 -9.60 24.67
N GLY A 19 -11.97 -9.94 25.86
CA GLY A 19 -12.73 -9.03 26.72
C GLY A 19 -11.78 -8.12 27.51
N CYS A 20 -12.10 -6.83 27.60
CA CYS A 20 -11.41 -5.90 28.47
C CYS A 20 -11.90 -6.05 29.91
N TYR A 21 -11.02 -6.43 30.84
CA TYR A 21 -11.27 -6.33 32.28
C TYR A 21 -10.84 -4.94 32.78
N TYR A 22 -11.76 -4.19 33.39
CA TYR A 22 -11.45 -3.04 34.23
C TYR A 22 -11.26 -3.52 35.66
N GLY A 23 -10.10 -3.27 36.24
CA GLY A 23 -9.81 -3.50 37.65
C GLY A 23 -8.98 -2.35 38.19
N ASP A 24 -9.58 -1.54 39.06
CA ASP A 24 -8.95 -0.40 39.73
C ASP A 24 -7.83 -0.87 40.66
N PHE A 25 -6.62 -0.34 40.47
CA PHE A 25 -5.51 -0.47 41.42
C PHE A 25 -5.25 0.89 42.07
N LYS A 26 -5.63 1.04 43.34
CA LYS A 26 -5.26 2.18 44.18
C LYS A 26 -3.93 1.90 44.87
N LEU A 27 -2.97 2.80 44.71
CA LEU A 27 -1.85 2.95 45.65
C LEU A 27 -1.99 4.29 46.38
N PRO A 28 -1.73 4.34 47.70
CA PRO A 28 -1.92 5.54 48.50
C PRO A 28 -0.72 6.48 48.36
N LEU A 29 -1.01 7.77 48.17
CA LEU A 29 -0.09 8.85 48.49
C LEU A 29 -0.87 9.86 49.32
N ASP A 30 -0.38 10.10 50.54
CA ASP A 30 -0.59 11.37 51.23
C ASP A 30 0.72 11.83 51.85
N GLY A 31 0.98 13.11 51.60
CA GLY A 31 2.15 13.90 51.92
C GLY A 31 1.98 15.32 51.35
N GLU A 32 0.80 15.90 51.64
CA GLU A 32 0.40 17.31 51.60
C GLU A 32 1.06 18.29 50.61
N ARG A 33 0.25 18.71 49.61
CA ARG A 33 0.00 20.14 49.31
C ARG A 33 -1.18 20.31 48.34
N ASN A 34 -2.24 20.98 48.82
CA ASN A 34 -3.38 21.39 48.02
C ASN A 34 -3.00 22.58 47.13
N ILE A 35 -3.05 22.37 45.80
CA ILE A 35 -3.19 23.44 44.81
C ILE A 35 -4.45 23.11 44.00
N THR A 36 -5.49 23.91 44.16
CA THR A 36 -6.64 23.95 43.26
C THR A 36 -6.20 24.57 41.95
N ALA A 37 -5.92 23.72 40.96
CA ALA A 37 -5.99 24.07 39.56
C ALA A 37 -7.19 23.33 38.97
N THR A 38 -8.10 24.06 38.33
CA THR A 38 -9.12 23.49 37.44
C THR A 38 -8.40 22.85 36.27
N ASP A 39 -8.04 21.58 36.41
CA ASP A 39 -7.44 20.77 35.37
C ASP A 39 -8.56 20.27 34.45
N ASN A 40 -8.76 20.99 33.34
CA ASN A 40 -9.30 20.36 32.14
C ASN A 40 -8.26 19.32 31.74
N SER A 41 -8.45 18.09 32.20
CA SER A 41 -7.66 16.93 31.81
C SER A 41 -7.70 16.81 30.28
N HIS A 42 -6.69 17.40 29.64
CA HIS A 42 -6.36 17.16 28.27
C HIS A 42 -5.95 15.70 28.19
N CYS A 43 -6.86 14.86 27.69
CA CYS A 43 -6.48 13.63 27.01
C CYS A 43 -5.59 14.03 25.82
N GLU A 44 -4.29 14.10 26.04
CA GLU A 44 -3.31 14.02 24.96
C GLU A 44 -3.45 12.65 24.31
N LEU A 45 -4.32 12.60 23.31
CA LEU A 45 -4.42 11.49 22.37
C LEU A 45 -3.14 11.44 21.54
N TRP A 46 -2.18 10.66 22.02
CA TRP A 46 -1.07 10.13 21.22
C TRP A 46 -1.61 9.14 20.17
N ILE A 47 -2.37 9.63 19.18
CA ILE A 47 -2.76 8.88 17.98
C ILE A 47 -1.74 9.17 16.87
N ASN A 48 -0.53 8.60 17.01
CA ASN A 48 0.52 8.74 15.98
C ASN A 48 1.05 7.42 15.39
N HIS A 49 0.49 6.26 15.72
CA HIS A 49 1.06 4.97 15.26
C HIS A 49 0.02 4.00 14.68
N LEU A 50 -0.66 4.41 13.59
CA LEU A 50 -1.52 3.50 12.82
C LEU A 50 -1.06 3.27 11.37
N ALA A 51 0.11 3.78 10.98
CA ALA A 51 0.75 3.38 9.74
C ALA A 51 2.25 3.65 9.81
N GLY A 52 3.01 2.76 10.44
CA GLY A 52 4.46 2.68 10.40
C GLY A 52 5.22 3.89 10.94
N PHE A 53 6.52 3.68 11.10
CA PHE A 53 7.55 4.72 11.03
C PHE A 53 7.82 5.51 12.32
N SER A 54 8.94 5.14 12.96
CA SER A 54 9.75 6.04 13.77
C SER A 54 10.78 6.72 12.85
N GLY A 55 10.65 8.03 12.65
CA GLY A 55 11.63 8.84 11.93
C GLY A 55 11.61 10.26 12.47
N THR A 56 12.71 10.65 13.11
CA THR A 56 12.94 11.96 13.71
C THR A 56 12.82 13.06 12.65
N ALA A 57 12.01 14.09 12.91
CA ALA A 57 11.88 15.24 12.03
C ALA A 57 13.17 16.07 12.04
N ILE A 58 13.79 16.25 10.86
CA ILE A 58 14.82 17.27 10.65
C ILE A 58 14.15 18.51 10.07
N LEU A 59 14.35 19.65 10.74
CA LEU A 59 13.86 20.96 10.34
C LEU A 59 14.48 21.37 8.99
N ALA A 60 13.66 21.51 7.95
CA ALA A 60 14.07 22.19 6.73
C ALA A 60 13.89 23.70 6.92
N HIS A 61 15.01 24.43 7.01
CA HIS A 61 15.03 25.89 7.03
C HIS A 61 14.43 26.47 5.74
N GLN A 62 13.66 27.55 5.93
CA GLN A 62 13.06 28.38 4.89
C GLN A 62 14.06 28.78 3.80
N VAL A 63 13.75 28.46 2.55
CA VAL A 63 14.26 29.23 1.40
C VAL A 63 13.32 30.41 1.22
N ARG A 64 13.82 31.61 1.52
CA ARG A 64 13.21 32.89 1.13
C ARG A 64 13.54 33.11 -0.34
N ASP A 65 12.53 33.15 -1.19
CA ASP A 65 12.65 33.85 -2.47
C ASP A 65 12.14 35.28 -2.27
N LEU A 66 13.10 36.20 -2.27
CA LEU A 66 12.88 37.60 -2.59
C LEU A 66 12.82 37.70 -4.11
N ASP A 67 11.71 38.17 -4.68
CA ASP A 67 11.82 39.36 -5.53
C ASP A 67 10.47 40.06 -5.77
N ALA A 68 10.60 41.36 -6.00
CA ALA A 68 9.57 42.37 -5.89
C ALA A 68 8.77 42.66 -7.19
N SER A 69 7.61 43.31 -6.98
CA SER A 69 7.01 44.33 -7.85
C SER A 69 6.50 43.92 -9.25
N SER A 70 5.17 43.85 -9.41
CA SER A 70 4.44 44.93 -10.11
C SER A 70 2.92 44.80 -9.95
N ASP A 71 2.29 45.91 -9.57
CA ASP A 71 0.84 46.10 -9.54
C ASP A 71 0.23 46.03 -10.95
N LYS A 72 -0.68 45.08 -11.18
CA LYS A 72 -1.75 45.20 -12.19
C LYS A 72 -3.05 44.54 -11.71
N PRO A 73 -4.22 45.13 -12.05
CA PRO A 73 -5.50 44.77 -11.45
C PRO A 73 -6.01 43.40 -11.92
N ILE A 74 -6.65 42.69 -11.00
CA ILE A 74 -7.22 41.34 -11.13
C ILE A 74 -8.42 41.38 -12.08
N ASN A 75 -8.32 40.71 -13.23
CA ASN A 75 -9.45 40.42 -14.12
C ASN A 75 -10.16 39.14 -13.64
N PRO A 76 -11.48 39.13 -13.37
CA PRO A 76 -12.15 37.96 -12.85
C PRO A 76 -12.40 36.90 -13.95
N ARG A 77 -12.01 35.66 -13.62
CA ARG A 77 -12.53 34.39 -14.19
C ARG A 77 -12.23 34.12 -15.67
N VAL A 78 -11.06 33.57 -15.91
CA VAL A 78 -10.88 32.51 -16.93
C VAL A 78 -10.59 31.21 -16.17
N PRO A 79 -11.34 30.11 -16.38
CA PRO A 79 -10.94 28.82 -15.85
C PRO A 79 -9.63 28.44 -16.52
N VAL A 80 -8.53 28.48 -15.77
CA VAL A 80 -7.28 27.90 -16.23
C VAL A 80 -7.50 26.39 -16.29
N PHE A 81 -7.86 25.87 -17.47
CA PHE A 81 -7.77 24.45 -17.79
C PHE A 81 -6.30 24.05 -17.64
N ARG A 82 -5.90 23.66 -16.42
CA ARG A 82 -4.56 23.13 -16.15
C ARG A 82 -4.44 21.82 -16.93
N ARG A 83 -3.58 21.80 -17.94
CA ARG A 83 -3.29 20.59 -18.73
C ARG A 83 -2.94 19.44 -17.79
N LYS A 84 -3.61 18.30 -17.94
CA LYS A 84 -3.18 17.04 -17.32
C LYS A 84 -1.76 16.77 -17.81
N LYS A 85 -0.84 16.42 -16.90
CA LYS A 85 0.52 16.05 -17.29
C LYS A 85 0.45 14.64 -17.84
N GLU A 86 0.79 14.45 -19.10
CA GLU A 86 0.79 13.14 -19.75
C GLU A 86 2.24 12.66 -19.91
N ILE A 87 2.48 11.38 -19.67
CA ILE A 87 3.75 10.72 -19.94
C ILE A 87 3.50 9.60 -20.94
N THR A 88 4.16 9.67 -22.09
CA THR A 88 4.22 8.55 -23.04
C THR A 88 5.24 7.54 -22.55
N VAL A 89 4.76 6.34 -22.24
CA VAL A 89 5.57 5.20 -21.82
C VAL A 89 5.93 4.38 -23.06
N THR A 90 7.22 4.21 -23.29
CA THR A 90 7.77 3.47 -24.44
C THR A 90 8.51 2.20 -24.03
N SER A 91 8.69 1.96 -22.72
CA SER A 91 9.34 0.75 -22.21
C SER A 91 8.85 0.39 -20.80
N PRO A 92 8.93 -0.90 -20.40
CA PRO A 92 8.66 -1.33 -19.03
C PRO A 92 9.56 -0.64 -17.99
N MET A 93 10.81 -0.33 -18.36
CA MET A 93 11.74 0.39 -17.49
C MET A 93 11.25 1.82 -17.21
N LEU A 94 10.89 2.58 -18.25
CA LEU A 94 10.35 3.93 -18.08
C LEU A 94 9.05 3.92 -17.28
N ASP A 95 8.20 2.91 -17.52
CA ASP A 95 6.98 2.71 -16.74
C ASP A 95 7.28 2.50 -15.26
N SER A 96 8.19 1.58 -14.94
CA SER A 96 8.62 1.28 -13.57
C SER A 96 9.16 2.53 -12.86
N ILE A 97 10.02 3.30 -13.53
CA ILE A 97 10.55 4.56 -12.99
C ILE A 97 9.42 5.57 -12.75
N THR A 98 8.49 5.71 -13.69
CA THR A 98 7.33 6.61 -13.57
C THR A 98 6.47 6.25 -12.35
N GLN A 99 6.14 4.96 -12.21
CA GLN A 99 5.35 4.46 -11.08
C GLN A 99 6.09 4.58 -9.74
N ASN A 100 7.42 4.71 -9.71
CA ASN A 100 8.21 4.82 -8.48
C ASN A 100 8.79 6.22 -8.26
N THR A 101 8.33 7.23 -9.02
CA THR A 101 8.74 8.63 -8.88
C THR A 101 7.65 9.43 -8.17
N PRO A 102 7.86 9.96 -6.96
CA PRO A 102 6.86 10.72 -6.24
C PRO A 102 6.21 11.82 -7.07
N GLY A 103 4.88 11.95 -6.98
CA GLY A 103 4.10 12.95 -7.72
C GLY A 103 3.62 12.51 -9.09
N TYR A 104 3.92 11.28 -9.53
CA TYR A 104 3.46 10.72 -10.81
C TYR A 104 2.27 9.76 -10.64
N SER A 105 1.41 10.02 -9.65
CA SER A 105 0.15 9.29 -9.49
C SER A 105 -0.91 9.77 -10.48
N GLU A 106 -1.74 8.85 -10.95
CA GLU A 106 -2.88 9.08 -11.85
C GLU A 106 -4.18 9.38 -11.08
N GLY A 107 -4.16 9.06 -9.79
CA GLY A 107 -5.28 9.18 -8.86
C GLY A 107 -4.78 9.22 -7.42
N TYR A 108 -5.68 9.33 -6.45
CA TYR A 108 -5.36 9.15 -5.04
C TYR A 108 -6.44 8.29 -4.38
N ALA A 109 -6.06 7.53 -3.37
CA ALA A 109 -6.97 6.69 -2.62
C ALA A 109 -7.97 7.52 -1.79
N ALA A 110 -9.25 7.16 -1.85
CA ALA A 110 -10.29 7.73 -1.00
C ALA A 110 -10.16 7.21 0.45
N GLY A 111 -10.37 8.07 1.44
CA GLY A 111 -10.41 7.69 2.86
C GLY A 111 -9.06 7.56 3.56
N VAL A 112 -7.94 7.66 2.84
CA VAL A 112 -6.60 7.59 3.42
C VAL A 112 -6.25 8.90 4.16
N PRO A 113 -5.72 8.86 5.39
CA PRO A 113 -5.26 10.06 6.09
C PRO A 113 -4.05 10.72 5.41
N LYS A 114 -4.04 12.06 5.32
CA LYS A 114 -2.92 12.83 4.73
C LYS A 114 -1.57 12.62 5.41
N ARG A 115 -1.59 12.22 6.68
CA ARG A 115 -0.38 11.96 7.48
C ARG A 115 0.34 10.67 7.09
N PHE A 116 -0.32 9.77 6.36
CA PHE A 116 0.33 8.56 5.88
C PHE A 116 1.31 8.94 4.77
N ALA A 117 2.59 8.59 4.90
CA ALA A 117 3.63 9.01 3.97
C ALA A 117 3.33 8.60 2.51
N TRP A 118 2.66 7.46 2.35
CA TRP A 118 2.25 6.88 1.08
C TRP A 118 0.95 7.45 0.49
N CYS A 119 0.21 8.28 1.25
CA CYS A 119 -0.98 8.96 0.71
C CYS A 119 -0.65 9.69 -0.61
N ARG A 120 0.56 10.25 -0.73
CA ARG A 120 1.01 11.02 -1.89
C ARG A 120 1.45 10.15 -3.08
N GLY A 121 1.31 8.84 -3.00
CA GLY A 121 1.75 7.88 -4.02
C GLY A 121 3.04 7.19 -3.61
N SER A 122 4.00 7.11 -4.54
CA SER A 122 5.21 6.33 -4.34
C SER A 122 5.95 6.75 -3.07
N TYR A 123 6.31 5.75 -2.28
CA TYR A 123 6.96 5.93 -1.00
C TYR A 123 7.97 4.81 -0.78
N LYS A 124 9.18 5.19 -0.36
CA LYS A 124 10.27 4.28 0.02
C LYS A 124 10.83 4.77 1.36
N PRO A 125 10.65 4.03 2.47
CA PRO A 125 11.20 4.44 3.75
C PRO A 125 12.73 4.52 3.70
N ALA A 126 13.31 5.55 4.30
CA ALA A 126 14.76 5.71 4.36
C ALA A 126 15.40 4.53 5.09
N GLY A 127 16.42 3.92 4.46
CA GLY A 127 17.14 2.77 5.03
C GLY A 127 16.48 1.41 4.81
N TYR A 128 15.32 1.33 4.14
CA TYR A 128 14.58 0.07 3.93
C TYR A 128 14.56 -0.40 2.47
N SER A 129 15.49 0.09 1.65
CA SER A 129 15.71 -0.47 0.31
C SER A 129 16.12 -1.95 0.38
N ALA A 130 16.81 -2.33 1.47
CA ALA A 130 17.17 -3.69 1.86
C ALA A 130 16.45 -4.06 3.17
N PRO A 131 16.25 -5.36 3.46
CA PRO A 131 15.71 -5.80 4.73
C PRO A 131 16.70 -5.55 5.89
N PRO A 132 16.21 -5.45 7.15
CA PRO A 132 17.07 -5.59 8.32
C PRO A 132 17.87 -6.90 8.27
N SER A 133 19.07 -6.93 8.87
CA SER A 133 20.03 -8.03 8.67
C SER A 133 19.55 -9.40 9.14
N ASP A 134 18.65 -9.44 10.12
CA ASP A 134 18.08 -10.66 10.72
C ASP A 134 16.78 -11.13 10.04
N PHE A 135 16.31 -10.42 9.01
CA PHE A 135 15.08 -10.74 8.29
C PHE A 135 15.35 -11.77 7.20
N THR A 136 14.39 -12.68 6.99
CA THR A 136 14.53 -13.83 6.08
C THR A 136 13.35 -14.02 5.14
N ALA A 137 12.36 -13.12 5.18
CA ALA A 137 11.17 -13.23 4.38
C ALA A 137 10.72 -11.89 3.80
N VAL A 138 9.88 -11.95 2.76
CA VAL A 138 9.25 -10.79 2.14
C VAL A 138 7.88 -11.17 1.59
N THR A 139 6.98 -10.21 1.60
CA THR A 139 5.65 -10.33 1.00
C THR A 139 5.46 -9.19 0.01
N GLY A 140 5.38 -9.54 -1.28
CA GLY A 140 4.78 -8.64 -2.27
C GLY A 140 3.27 -8.55 -2.07
N TRP A 141 2.75 -7.33 -2.15
CA TRP A 141 1.35 -7.03 -1.89
C TRP A 141 0.81 -6.00 -2.89
N GLY A 142 -0.53 -5.92 -2.97
CA GLY A 142 -1.24 -4.87 -3.69
C GLY A 142 -2.29 -4.20 -2.82
N ALA A 143 -2.66 -2.97 -3.18
CA ALA A 143 -3.80 -2.29 -2.59
C ALA A 143 -4.65 -1.62 -3.67
N ILE A 144 -5.97 -1.75 -3.57
CA ILE A 144 -6.94 -1.12 -4.48
C ILE A 144 -7.91 -0.28 -3.65
N TYR A 145 -8.15 0.94 -4.09
CA TYR A 145 -9.05 1.90 -3.44
C TYR A 145 -10.03 2.49 -4.46
N PRO A 146 -11.23 2.89 -4.02
CA PRO A 146 -12.00 3.89 -4.74
C PRO A 146 -11.16 5.16 -4.91
N LYS A 147 -11.22 5.75 -6.11
CA LYS A 147 -10.50 6.99 -6.42
C LYS A 147 -11.12 8.18 -5.69
N ALA A 148 -10.30 8.97 -5.01
CA ALA A 148 -10.72 10.16 -4.30
C ALA A 148 -11.37 11.17 -5.26
N GLY A 149 -12.54 11.69 -4.87
CA GLY A 149 -13.31 12.66 -5.66
C GLY A 149 -14.15 12.04 -6.79
N ALA A 150 -14.04 10.73 -7.02
CA ALA A 150 -14.95 10.02 -7.91
C ALA A 150 -16.33 9.82 -7.25
N PRO A 151 -17.42 9.74 -8.04
CA PRO A 151 -18.72 9.38 -7.52
C PRO A 151 -18.69 7.96 -6.95
N ALA A 152 -19.62 7.69 -6.03
CA ALA A 152 -19.92 6.31 -5.64
C ALA A 152 -20.35 5.51 -6.86
N TYR A 153 -19.71 4.38 -7.10
CA TYR A 153 -20.19 3.44 -8.09
C TYR A 153 -21.30 2.58 -7.47
N SER A 154 -22.29 2.23 -8.27
CA SER A 154 -23.49 1.51 -7.83
C SER A 154 -23.49 0.03 -8.20
N ASN A 155 -22.49 -0.44 -8.96
CA ASN A 155 -22.40 -1.82 -9.40
C ASN A 155 -21.79 -2.71 -8.30
N PRO A 156 -22.56 -3.59 -7.64
CA PRO A 156 -22.04 -4.51 -6.63
C PRO A 156 -21.23 -5.66 -7.23
N ASP A 157 -21.36 -5.91 -8.54
CA ASP A 157 -20.71 -7.02 -9.26
C ASP A 157 -19.42 -6.58 -9.98
N ALA A 158 -18.99 -5.33 -9.76
CA ALA A 158 -17.72 -4.87 -10.27
C ALA A 158 -16.57 -5.66 -9.64
N THR A 159 -15.71 -6.20 -10.49
CA THR A 159 -14.52 -6.96 -10.09
C THR A 159 -13.25 -6.29 -10.61
N ILE A 160 -12.16 -6.62 -9.93
CA ILE A 160 -10.79 -6.37 -10.37
C ILE A 160 -10.17 -7.72 -10.66
N GLU A 161 -9.60 -7.87 -11.84
CA GLU A 161 -8.81 -9.03 -12.20
C GLU A 161 -7.34 -8.74 -11.92
N ILE A 162 -6.66 -9.68 -11.27
CA ILE A 162 -5.24 -9.64 -10.93
C ILE A 162 -4.55 -10.81 -11.62
N ALA A 163 -3.53 -10.54 -12.41
CA ALA A 163 -2.78 -11.54 -13.14
C ALA A 163 -1.26 -11.31 -13.05
N ASN A 164 -0.49 -12.34 -13.40
CA ASN A 164 0.96 -12.30 -13.53
C ASN A 164 1.69 -11.67 -12.32
N ALA A 165 1.15 -11.83 -11.11
CA ALA A 165 1.77 -11.30 -9.91
C ALA A 165 3.10 -12.01 -9.65
N ARG A 166 4.17 -11.24 -9.43
CA ARG A 166 5.53 -11.74 -9.16
C ARG A 166 6.27 -10.85 -8.18
N THR A 167 7.03 -11.47 -7.28
CA THR A 167 8.01 -10.81 -6.39
C THR A 167 9.39 -11.39 -6.65
N TYR A 168 10.35 -10.51 -6.90
CA TYR A 168 11.77 -10.84 -7.02
C TYR A 168 12.56 -10.18 -5.92
N VAL A 169 13.61 -10.84 -5.43
CA VAL A 169 14.64 -10.22 -4.59
C VAL A 169 15.96 -10.19 -5.32
N ARG A 170 16.78 -9.16 -5.05
CA ARG A 170 18.12 -9.07 -5.62
C ARG A 170 19.14 -9.57 -4.60
N LEU A 171 19.92 -10.57 -5.01
CA LEU A 171 21.03 -11.10 -4.22
C LEU A 171 22.14 -10.06 -4.14
N LYS A 172 22.59 -9.75 -2.93
CA LYS A 172 23.62 -8.74 -2.66
C LYS A 172 24.97 -9.13 -3.26
N ALA A 173 25.33 -10.41 -3.16
CA ALA A 173 26.64 -10.91 -3.58
C ALA A 173 26.81 -10.95 -5.11
N THR A 174 25.79 -11.40 -5.84
CA THR A 174 25.86 -11.60 -7.30
C THR A 174 25.15 -10.52 -8.09
N ARG A 175 24.29 -9.72 -7.45
CA ARG A 175 23.41 -8.73 -8.09
C ARG A 175 22.37 -9.35 -9.03
N GLU A 176 22.15 -10.66 -8.91
CA GLU A 176 21.13 -11.39 -9.66
C GLU A 176 19.76 -11.26 -8.98
N TRP A 177 18.72 -11.33 -9.80
CA TRP A 177 17.33 -11.31 -9.33
C TRP A 177 16.76 -12.71 -9.28
N VAL A 178 16.22 -13.09 -8.13
CA VAL A 178 15.61 -14.40 -7.89
C VAL A 178 14.11 -14.22 -7.72
N LEU A 179 13.32 -14.96 -8.49
CA LEU A 179 11.88 -15.04 -8.32
C LEU A 179 11.56 -15.85 -7.05
N ILE A 180 10.86 -15.24 -6.11
CA ILE A 180 10.57 -15.88 -4.81
C ILE A 180 9.06 -16.07 -4.57
N GLN A 181 8.21 -15.27 -5.21
CA GLN A 181 6.75 -15.42 -5.18
C GLN A 181 6.19 -15.22 -6.58
N ASP A 182 5.24 -16.05 -6.99
CA ASP A 182 4.50 -15.90 -8.24
C ASP A 182 3.13 -16.57 -8.19
N GLN A 183 2.19 -15.99 -8.94
CA GLN A 183 0.78 -16.37 -8.93
C GLN A 183 0.48 -17.81 -9.38
N PRO A 184 1.22 -18.42 -10.34
CA PRO A 184 0.98 -19.83 -10.69
C PRO A 184 1.22 -20.81 -9.53
N ARG A 185 2.07 -20.45 -8.55
CA ARG A 185 2.39 -21.31 -7.40
C ARG A 185 1.65 -20.88 -6.13
N LEU A 186 1.39 -19.59 -5.96
CA LEU A 186 0.85 -19.01 -4.74
C LEU A 186 -0.47 -18.29 -5.01
N GLN A 187 -1.47 -18.55 -4.17
CA GLN A 187 -2.77 -17.90 -4.28
C GLN A 187 -2.66 -16.42 -3.91
N ILE A 188 -3.48 -15.58 -4.53
CA ILE A 188 -3.70 -14.22 -4.05
C ILE A 188 -4.82 -14.26 -3.01
N ILE A 189 -4.49 -13.86 -1.78
CA ILE A 189 -5.41 -13.77 -0.66
C ILE A 189 -5.46 -12.33 -0.15
N GLY A 190 -6.49 -11.97 0.61
CA GLY A 190 -6.59 -10.64 1.17
C GLY A 190 -7.90 -10.39 1.88
N SER A 191 -8.19 -9.11 2.14
CA SER A 191 -9.45 -8.70 2.76
C SER A 191 -9.83 -7.28 2.38
N HIS A 192 -11.10 -6.93 2.62
CA HIS A 192 -11.53 -5.54 2.64
C HIS A 192 -11.18 -4.93 4.00
N PHE A 193 -10.25 -4.00 4.02
CA PHE A 193 -9.90 -3.23 5.21
C PHE A 193 -10.59 -1.88 5.18
N VAL A 194 -10.86 -1.28 6.35
CA VAL A 194 -11.24 0.14 6.41
C VAL A 194 -10.15 0.95 5.71
N ALA A 195 -10.52 1.95 4.92
CA ALA A 195 -9.62 2.70 4.04
C ALA A 195 -8.44 3.38 4.78
N ASP A 196 -8.56 3.61 6.09
CA ASP A 196 -7.49 4.16 6.92
C ASP A 196 -6.78 3.11 7.80
N PHE A 197 -7.08 1.82 7.59
CA PHE A 197 -6.67 0.68 8.42
C PHE A 197 -7.02 0.85 9.92
N SER A 198 -8.07 1.62 10.24
CA SER A 198 -8.57 1.70 11.61
C SER A 198 -9.01 0.32 12.13
N PRO A 199 -8.91 0.08 13.45
CA PRO A 199 -9.26 -1.19 14.06
C PRO A 199 -10.78 -1.41 13.98
N GLN A 200 -11.22 -2.06 12.91
CA GLN A 200 -12.52 -2.68 12.76
C GLN A 200 -12.32 -4.06 12.13
N PRO A 201 -13.25 -5.00 12.32
CA PRO A 201 -13.22 -6.27 11.60
C PRO A 201 -13.07 -6.00 10.11
N ASN A 202 -12.08 -6.66 9.49
CA ASN A 202 -11.99 -6.72 8.04
C ASN A 202 -13.18 -7.53 7.50
N MET A 203 -13.62 -7.19 6.29
CA MET A 203 -14.62 -7.99 5.59
C MET A 203 -13.91 -8.95 4.63
N GLU A 204 -14.52 -10.09 4.39
CA GLU A 204 -14.04 -11.05 3.40
C GLU A 204 -13.95 -10.39 2.02
N MET A 205 -12.76 -10.40 1.42
CA MET A 205 -12.59 -10.06 0.01
C MET A 205 -12.81 -11.32 -0.80
N ARG A 206 -14.01 -11.47 -1.36
CA ARG A 206 -14.32 -12.62 -2.23
C ARG A 206 -13.32 -12.65 -3.38
N SER A 207 -12.62 -13.77 -3.52
CA SER A 207 -11.65 -14.02 -4.58
C SER A 207 -12.02 -15.29 -5.34
N ASN A 208 -11.98 -15.24 -6.66
CA ASN A 208 -12.20 -16.41 -7.51
C ASN A 208 -11.12 -16.53 -8.57
N THR A 209 -10.37 -17.64 -8.54
CA THR A 209 -9.40 -17.96 -9.58
C THR A 209 -10.12 -18.28 -10.88
N GLN A 210 -9.72 -17.60 -11.95
CA GLN A 210 -10.26 -17.75 -13.29
C GLN A 210 -9.55 -18.87 -14.06
N PRO A 211 -10.15 -19.39 -15.14
CA PRO A 211 -9.54 -20.45 -15.96
C PRO A 211 -8.18 -20.08 -16.57
N ASP A 212 -7.91 -18.78 -16.78
CA ASP A 212 -6.63 -18.27 -17.30
C ASP A 212 -5.56 -18.08 -16.21
N GLY A 213 -5.86 -18.43 -14.96
CA GLY A 213 -4.97 -18.29 -13.80
C GLY A 213 -4.99 -16.91 -13.15
N SER A 214 -5.73 -15.94 -13.71
CA SER A 214 -5.99 -14.67 -13.03
C SER A 214 -6.90 -14.88 -11.81
N VAL A 215 -6.95 -13.90 -10.90
CA VAL A 215 -7.86 -13.90 -9.75
C VAL A 215 -8.77 -12.69 -9.85
N ALA A 216 -10.08 -12.92 -9.84
CA ALA A 216 -11.09 -11.87 -9.75
C ALA A 216 -11.40 -11.59 -8.29
N VAL A 217 -11.34 -10.33 -7.88
CA VAL A 217 -11.73 -9.86 -6.53
C VAL A 217 -12.82 -8.79 -6.63
N GLY A 218 -13.75 -8.78 -5.68
CA GLY A 218 -14.80 -7.74 -5.65
C GLY A 218 -14.22 -6.34 -5.44
N ALA A 219 -14.81 -5.32 -6.06
CA ALA A 219 -14.37 -3.95 -5.88
C ALA A 219 -14.67 -3.42 -4.45
N PRO A 220 -13.74 -2.71 -3.81
CA PRO A 220 -13.92 -2.23 -2.44
C PRO A 220 -14.99 -1.14 -2.36
N ALA A 221 -16.01 -1.34 -1.53
CA ALA A 221 -16.99 -0.30 -1.23
C ALA A 221 -16.32 0.99 -0.70
N ILE A 222 -17.01 2.13 -0.83
CA ILE A 222 -16.54 3.40 -0.26
C ILE A 222 -16.25 3.26 1.23
N GLY A 223 -15.08 3.73 1.65
CA GLY A 223 -14.62 3.63 3.03
C GLY A 223 -13.82 2.37 3.32
N TYR A 224 -13.68 1.47 2.34
CA TYR A 224 -12.84 0.29 2.40
C TYR A 224 -11.78 0.30 1.28
N ASN A 225 -10.83 -0.61 1.39
CA ASN A 225 -9.84 -0.93 0.37
C ASN A 225 -9.69 -2.45 0.27
N ASN A 226 -9.23 -2.92 -0.88
CA ASN A 226 -8.71 -4.28 -0.98
C ASN A 226 -7.23 -4.20 -0.65
N HIS A 227 -6.78 -4.94 0.37
CA HIS A 227 -5.37 -5.20 0.57
C HIS A 227 -5.14 -6.70 0.45
N PHE A 228 -4.18 -7.08 -0.39
CA PHE A 228 -3.98 -8.47 -0.78
C PHE A 228 -2.50 -8.79 -0.99
N TRP A 229 -2.17 -10.07 -0.86
CA TRP A 229 -0.81 -10.59 -0.91
C TRP A 229 -0.82 -12.06 -1.34
N PHE A 230 0.36 -12.62 -1.59
CA PHE A 230 0.51 -14.06 -1.82
C PHE A 230 0.24 -14.86 -0.54
N SER A 231 -0.38 -16.03 -0.66
CA SER A 231 -0.71 -16.93 0.46
C SER A 231 0.49 -17.33 1.33
N GLU A 232 1.70 -17.29 0.75
CA GLU A 232 2.95 -17.60 1.44
C GLU A 232 3.96 -16.47 1.24
N ARG A 233 4.83 -16.25 2.23
CA ARG A 233 5.96 -15.31 2.11
C ARG A 233 7.08 -15.94 1.30
N GLY A 234 7.74 -15.15 0.46
CA GLY A 234 8.97 -15.61 -0.17
C GLY A 234 10.14 -15.51 0.81
N THR A 235 11.07 -16.44 0.73
CA THR A 235 12.17 -16.59 1.69
C THR A 235 13.53 -16.32 1.06
N PHE A 236 14.47 -15.84 1.86
CA PHE A 236 15.87 -15.64 1.50
C PHE A 236 16.77 -15.79 2.74
N PRO A 237 18.05 -16.16 2.59
CA PRO A 237 18.99 -16.17 3.72
C PRO A 237 19.18 -14.77 4.33
N ALA A 238 19.27 -14.69 5.65
CA ALA A 238 19.49 -13.44 6.37
C ALA A 238 20.70 -12.66 5.80
N GLY A 239 20.54 -11.35 5.58
CA GLY A 239 21.59 -10.47 5.04
C GLY A 239 22.00 -10.71 3.57
N SER A 240 21.34 -11.63 2.86
CA SER A 240 21.74 -12.00 1.49
C SER A 240 21.15 -11.14 0.38
N VAL A 241 20.12 -10.34 0.65
CA VAL A 241 19.41 -9.54 -0.36
C VAL A 241 19.54 -8.04 -0.07
N ASP A 242 19.47 -7.23 -1.13
CA ASP A 242 19.58 -5.77 -1.03
C ASP A 242 18.50 -5.00 -1.81
N GLY A 243 17.52 -5.70 -2.38
CA GLY A 243 16.43 -5.10 -3.13
C GLY A 243 15.26 -6.06 -3.33
N VAL A 244 14.08 -5.49 -3.55
CA VAL A 244 12.87 -6.20 -3.97
C VAL A 244 12.25 -5.49 -5.16
N TYR A 245 11.66 -6.27 -6.06
CA TYR A 245 10.83 -5.83 -7.16
C TYR A 245 9.52 -6.60 -7.15
N VAL A 246 8.41 -5.89 -7.27
CA VAL A 246 7.06 -6.47 -7.34
C VAL A 246 6.39 -5.99 -8.60
N GLN A 247 5.70 -6.90 -9.29
CA GLN A 247 4.80 -6.53 -10.37
C GLN A 247 3.51 -7.34 -10.30
N MET A 248 2.43 -6.73 -10.78
CA MET A 248 1.12 -7.37 -10.93
C MET A 248 0.39 -6.71 -12.09
N ASP A 249 -0.28 -7.49 -12.94
CA ASP A 249 -1.21 -6.96 -13.93
C ASP A 249 -2.58 -6.80 -13.28
N MET A 250 -3.23 -5.66 -13.50
CA MET A 250 -4.57 -5.37 -12.97
C MET A 250 -5.46 -4.68 -14.00
N ARG A 251 -6.75 -5.01 -13.99
CA ARG A 251 -7.82 -4.29 -14.70
C ARG A 251 -9.13 -4.42 -13.93
N THR A 252 -10.10 -3.54 -14.19
CA THR A 252 -11.48 -3.73 -13.73
C THR A 252 -12.36 -4.23 -14.88
N ASN A 253 -13.40 -5.00 -14.59
CA ASN A 253 -14.38 -5.41 -15.61
C ASN A 253 -15.42 -4.32 -15.92
N ASP A 254 -15.48 -3.23 -15.13
CA ASP A 254 -16.50 -2.19 -15.26
C ASP A 254 -15.88 -0.81 -15.53
N PRO A 255 -16.10 -0.21 -16.72
CA PRO A 255 -15.54 1.09 -17.07
C PRO A 255 -16.13 2.25 -16.24
N ASN A 256 -17.21 2.03 -15.49
CA ASN A 256 -17.85 3.05 -14.66
C ASN A 256 -17.28 3.08 -13.24
N VAL A 257 -16.43 2.13 -12.87
CA VAL A 257 -15.79 2.11 -11.56
C VAL A 257 -14.46 2.83 -11.62
N SER A 258 -14.34 3.89 -10.82
CA SER A 258 -13.11 4.67 -10.70
C SER A 258 -12.25 4.15 -9.56
N LEU A 259 -11.28 3.30 -9.87
CA LEU A 259 -10.36 2.70 -8.91
C LEU A 259 -8.93 3.19 -9.13
N VAL A 260 -8.18 3.25 -8.04
CA VAL A 260 -6.73 3.38 -8.08
C VAL A 260 -6.09 2.19 -7.37
N ALA A 261 -4.95 1.76 -7.87
CA ALA A 261 -4.20 0.67 -7.27
C ALA A 261 -2.72 1.00 -7.17
N ASN A 262 -2.04 0.36 -6.23
CA ASN A 262 -0.59 0.33 -6.14
C ASN A 262 -0.11 -1.06 -5.74
N VAL A 263 1.19 -1.29 -5.89
CA VAL A 263 1.87 -2.50 -5.41
C VAL A 263 3.06 -2.11 -4.56
N GLY A 264 3.44 -3.00 -3.65
CA GLY A 264 4.55 -2.78 -2.75
C GLY A 264 5.06 -4.08 -2.15
N ALA A 265 5.96 -3.95 -1.19
CA ALA A 265 6.47 -5.09 -0.45
C ALA A 265 6.75 -4.74 1.00
N ASP A 266 6.65 -5.74 1.87
CA ASP A 266 7.06 -5.67 3.27
C ASP A 266 8.14 -6.71 3.52
N TRP A 267 9.23 -6.29 4.17
CA TRP A 267 10.22 -7.22 4.71
C TRP A 267 9.64 -7.90 5.94
N TRP A 268 9.85 -9.19 6.12
CA TRP A 268 9.38 -9.93 7.28
C TRP A 268 10.52 -10.62 8.01
N ARG A 269 10.44 -10.62 9.35
CA ARG A 269 11.45 -11.26 10.21
C ARG A 269 11.69 -12.70 9.75
N ASP A 270 10.61 -13.44 9.58
CA ASP A 270 10.58 -14.80 9.03
C ASP A 270 9.19 -15.10 8.46
N THR A 271 8.94 -16.35 8.06
CA THR A 271 7.66 -16.79 7.46
C THR A 271 6.51 -16.88 8.46
N GLY A 272 6.79 -17.08 9.75
CA GLY A 272 5.81 -17.25 10.83
C GLY A 272 5.58 -15.98 11.66
N ALA A 273 6.37 -14.93 11.44
CA ALA A 273 6.29 -13.70 12.22
C ALA A 273 4.91 -13.03 12.11
N ASP A 274 4.28 -12.79 13.26
CA ASP A 274 3.02 -12.05 13.36
C ASP A 274 3.19 -10.60 12.92
N PHE A 275 2.11 -10.02 12.40
CA PHE A 275 2.01 -8.58 12.18
C PHE A 275 2.09 -7.84 13.53
N LEU A 276 2.98 -6.86 13.62
CA LEU A 276 3.04 -5.97 14.78
C LEU A 276 2.71 -4.54 14.35
N ARG A 277 1.87 -3.85 15.13
CA ARG A 277 1.44 -2.47 14.82
C ARG A 277 2.57 -1.45 14.78
N ASN A 278 3.70 -1.74 15.43
CA ASN A 278 4.91 -0.93 15.36
C ASN A 278 5.81 -1.29 14.16
N PHE A 279 5.41 -2.28 13.35
CA PHE A 279 6.11 -2.76 12.15
C PHE A 279 7.51 -3.33 12.42
N SER A 280 7.82 -3.69 13.67
CA SER A 280 9.14 -4.26 14.01
C SER A 280 9.36 -5.67 13.48
N ASN A 281 8.29 -6.35 13.02
CA ASN A 281 8.35 -7.64 12.33
C ASN A 281 8.10 -7.52 10.82
N ASN A 282 7.64 -6.36 10.37
CA ASN A 282 7.15 -6.15 9.01
C ASN A 282 7.37 -4.73 8.45
N PRO A 283 8.60 -4.18 8.48
CA PRO A 283 8.83 -2.85 7.93
C PRO A 283 8.62 -2.89 6.41
N GLY A 284 7.89 -1.89 5.92
CA GLY A 284 7.65 -1.76 4.48
C GLY A 284 8.95 -1.51 3.72
N ALA A 285 9.16 -2.23 2.62
CA ALA A 285 10.18 -1.87 1.63
C ALA A 285 9.75 -0.62 0.83
N GLY A 286 8.44 -0.42 0.70
CA GLY A 286 7.82 0.72 0.02
C GLY A 286 6.70 0.30 -0.91
N MET A 287 6.23 1.26 -1.71
CA MET A 287 5.17 1.06 -2.69
C MET A 287 5.25 2.04 -3.88
N SER A 288 4.58 1.66 -4.96
CA SER A 288 4.43 2.48 -6.16
C SER A 288 3.44 3.65 -5.97
N ASN A 289 3.41 4.54 -6.95
CA ASN A 289 2.33 5.49 -7.17
C ASN A 289 1.01 4.77 -7.42
N TRP A 290 -0.06 5.55 -7.26
CA TRP A 290 -1.40 5.15 -7.63
C TRP A 290 -1.57 5.18 -9.15
N VAL A 291 -1.92 4.03 -9.71
CA VAL A 291 -2.32 3.83 -11.11
C VAL A 291 -3.83 3.72 -11.17
N GLU A 292 -4.47 4.43 -12.09
CA GLU A 292 -5.90 4.32 -12.32
C GLU A 292 -6.18 3.02 -13.09
N LEU A 293 -7.11 2.21 -12.58
CA LEU A 293 -7.50 0.98 -13.26
C LEU A 293 -8.54 1.28 -14.34
N THR A 294 -8.43 0.59 -15.46
CA THR A 294 -9.39 0.63 -16.56
C THR A 294 -9.78 -0.79 -16.95
N THR A 295 -10.58 -0.95 -18.00
CA THR A 295 -10.88 -2.26 -18.60
C THR A 295 -9.70 -2.87 -19.36
N GLU A 296 -8.66 -2.08 -19.61
CA GLU A 296 -7.41 -2.54 -20.20
C GLU A 296 -6.41 -2.94 -19.11
N TRP A 297 -5.65 -4.01 -19.38
CA TRP A 297 -4.61 -4.47 -18.48
C TRP A 297 -3.53 -3.41 -18.26
N SER A 298 -3.24 -3.12 -17.00
CA SER A 298 -2.12 -2.30 -16.57
C SER A 298 -1.16 -3.11 -15.71
N THR A 299 0.12 -3.14 -16.08
CA THR A 299 1.14 -3.71 -15.20
C THR A 299 1.57 -2.67 -14.16
N LEU A 300 1.28 -2.93 -12.90
CA LEU A 300 1.76 -2.15 -11.77
C LEU A 300 3.13 -2.67 -11.32
N ARG A 301 4.03 -1.76 -10.94
CA ARG A 301 5.43 -2.10 -10.62
C ARG A 301 5.96 -1.30 -9.45
N PHE A 302 6.66 -1.99 -8.55
CA PHE A 302 7.40 -1.41 -7.44
C PHE A 302 8.83 -1.94 -7.42
N TYR A 303 9.79 -1.09 -7.06
CA TYR A 303 11.15 -1.51 -6.70
C TYR A 303 11.67 -0.71 -5.50
N SER A 304 12.36 -1.36 -4.58
CA SER A 304 12.89 -0.70 -3.37
C SER A 304 14.19 0.08 -3.60
N LEU A 305 14.91 -0.22 -4.68
CA LEU A 305 16.21 0.34 -5.03
C LEU A 305 16.16 1.80 -5.46
N SER A 306 17.33 2.43 -5.58
CA SER A 306 17.47 3.67 -6.35
C SER A 306 17.25 3.43 -7.85
N THR A 307 16.83 4.46 -8.58
CA THR A 307 16.63 4.39 -10.05
C THR A 307 17.90 3.94 -10.77
N SER A 308 19.05 4.51 -10.40
CA SER A 308 20.35 4.16 -10.99
C SER A 308 20.71 2.69 -10.77
N GLU A 309 20.44 2.14 -9.57
CA GLU A 309 20.70 0.73 -9.29
C GLU A 309 19.75 -0.21 -10.03
N LEU A 310 18.48 0.17 -10.20
CA LEU A 310 17.53 -0.59 -11.01
C LEU A 310 17.98 -0.63 -12.47
N GLN A 311 18.42 0.52 -13.02
CA GLN A 311 18.89 0.60 -14.40
C GLN A 311 20.17 -0.21 -14.62
N ALA A 312 21.08 -0.22 -13.64
CA ALA A 312 22.33 -0.97 -13.72
C ALA A 312 22.15 -2.49 -13.58
N SER A 313 21.14 -2.92 -12.82
CA SER A 313 20.80 -4.34 -12.62
C SER A 313 19.27 -4.49 -12.61
N PRO A 314 18.66 -4.57 -13.80
CA PRO A 314 17.21 -4.68 -13.91
C PRO A 314 16.72 -6.11 -13.64
N PRO A 315 15.56 -6.29 -12.97
CA PRO A 315 14.92 -7.59 -12.82
C PRO A 315 14.47 -8.14 -14.17
N PRO A 316 14.36 -9.47 -14.35
CA PRO A 316 14.09 -10.10 -15.65
C PRO A 316 12.91 -9.50 -16.42
N PRO A 317 11.75 -9.18 -15.79
CA PRO A 317 10.62 -8.56 -16.51
C PRO A 317 10.90 -7.18 -17.12
N LEU A 318 11.99 -6.52 -16.75
CA LEU A 318 12.42 -5.24 -17.30
C LEU A 318 13.54 -5.36 -18.34
N VAL A 319 14.15 -6.55 -18.48
CA VAL A 319 15.24 -6.83 -19.44
C VAL A 319 14.74 -7.63 -20.63
N GLU A 320 13.80 -8.53 -20.39
CA GLU A 320 13.27 -9.39 -21.44
C GLU A 320 12.69 -8.55 -22.57
N PRO A 321 13.02 -8.86 -23.84
CA PRO A 321 12.37 -8.27 -24.99
C PRO A 321 10.92 -8.75 -24.99
N THR A 322 10.09 -8.07 -24.22
CA THR A 322 8.66 -8.13 -24.45
C THR A 322 8.48 -7.54 -25.82
N GLN A 323 8.02 -8.38 -26.76
CA GLN A 323 7.48 -8.02 -28.07
C GLN A 323 7.03 -6.55 -28.04
N ALA A 324 7.58 -5.70 -28.92
CA ALA A 324 7.51 -4.24 -28.82
C ALA A 324 6.14 -3.80 -28.28
N ARG A 325 6.09 -3.47 -26.98
CA ARG A 325 4.83 -3.09 -26.36
C ARG A 325 4.43 -1.76 -26.98
N PRO A 326 3.18 -1.62 -27.48
CA PRO A 326 2.73 -0.36 -28.01
C PRO A 326 2.91 0.72 -26.93
N ALA A 327 3.40 1.89 -27.35
CA ALA A 327 3.49 3.01 -26.45
C ALA A 327 2.10 3.36 -25.92
N PHE A 328 2.01 3.65 -24.63
CA PHE A 328 0.76 4.06 -24.00
C PHE A 328 0.99 5.32 -23.18
N THR A 329 -0.09 6.02 -22.84
CA THR A 329 -0.02 7.30 -22.13
C THR A 329 -0.55 7.15 -20.72
N ARG A 330 0.27 7.51 -19.74
CA ARG A 330 -0.17 7.71 -18.35
C ARG A 330 -0.63 9.14 -18.16
N ARG A 331 -1.83 9.30 -17.61
CA ARG A 331 -2.45 10.59 -17.34
C ARG A 331 -2.27 10.95 -15.87
N LEU A 332 -1.29 11.79 -15.59
CA LEU A 332 -0.99 12.20 -14.22
C LEU A 332 -1.98 13.27 -13.76
N LEU A 333 -2.32 13.23 -12.47
CA LEU A 333 -3.05 14.31 -11.84
C LEU A 333 -2.12 15.52 -11.64
N SER A 334 -2.52 16.66 -12.22
CA SER A 334 -1.87 17.95 -12.01
C SER A 334 -2.23 18.52 -10.63
N PHE A 335 -1.50 18.08 -9.61
CA PHE A 335 -1.64 18.45 -8.18
C PHE A 335 -2.95 18.01 -7.48
N SER A 336 -2.84 17.89 -6.16
CA SER A 336 -3.54 16.94 -5.29
C SER A 336 -4.98 17.35 -4.90
N PRO A 337 -6.02 16.53 -5.13
CA PRO A 337 -7.06 16.40 -4.13
C PRO A 337 -6.45 15.57 -3.00
N HIS A 338 -5.96 16.29 -1.98
CA HIS A 338 -5.37 15.70 -0.79
C HIS A 338 -6.19 14.51 -0.31
N CYS A 339 -5.55 13.39 0.03
CA CYS A 339 -6.24 12.22 0.59
C CYS A 339 -7.29 12.68 1.60
N ALA A 340 -8.55 12.47 1.22
CA ALA A 340 -9.67 13.10 1.87
C ALA A 340 -10.05 12.23 3.06
N SER A 341 -9.47 12.49 4.23
CA SER A 341 -10.11 12.04 5.46
C SER A 341 -11.41 12.83 5.59
N LYS A 342 -12.57 12.16 5.61
CA LYS A 342 -13.78 12.79 6.13
C LYS A 342 -13.46 13.20 7.57
N SER A 343 -13.51 14.50 7.90
CA SER A 343 -13.62 14.87 9.30
C SER A 343 -14.94 14.26 9.79
N ARG A 344 -14.91 13.34 10.75
CA ARG A 344 -16.14 12.97 11.46
C ARG A 344 -16.66 14.26 12.08
N ARG A 345 -17.74 14.82 11.52
CA ARG A 345 -18.70 15.53 12.37
C ARG A 345 -19.49 14.41 13.03
N ILE A 346 -19.15 14.14 14.29
CA ILE A 346 -20.04 13.40 15.17
C ILE A 346 -21.21 14.37 15.44
N PRO A 347 -22.47 13.96 15.23
CA PRO A 347 -23.63 14.79 15.56
C PRO A 347 -23.72 15.12 17.05
#